data_AF-A0A7Z0TJ14-F1
#
_entry.id   AF-A0A7Z0TJ14-F1
#
_cell.length_a   1.000
_cell.length_b   1.000
_cell.length_c   1.000
_cell.angle_alpha   90.00
_cell.angle_beta   90.00
_cell.angle_gamma   90.00
#
_symmetry.space_group_name_H-M   'P 1'
#
loop_
_entity.id
_entity.type
_entity.pdbx_description
1 polymer ?
#
loop_
_entity_poly.entity_id
_entity_poly.type
_entity_poly.pdbx_seq_one_letter_code
_entity_poly.pdbx_strand_id
1 'polypeptide(L)' 'VADWVTPLPAGVLLGRGQLGDGCVDMRRLRELVDAAGYASGPIEVEIFNEGLWARDGSEVLAEVTERYAAHVL' A
#
# COMPACT_ATOMS: atom_id res chain seq x y z
N VAL A 1 3.73 -3.61 1.62
CA VAL A 1 2.44 -3.53 0.90
C VAL A 1 2.33 -2.20 0.18
N ALA A 2 1.75 -2.27 -1.01
CA ALA A 2 1.38 -1.16 -1.87
C ALA A 2 0.34 -1.72 -2.85
N ASP A 3 -0.40 -0.84 -3.50
CA ASP A 3 -1.46 -1.27 -4.41
C ASP A 3 -1.00 -1.27 -5.87
N TRP A 4 -1.75 -1.99 -6.70
CA TRP A 4 -1.54 -2.09 -8.14
C TRP A 4 -2.73 -1.46 -8.86
N VAL A 5 -2.50 -0.30 -9.48
CA VAL A 5 -3.53 0.45 -10.19
C VAL A 5 -3.52 0.06 -11.66
N THR A 6 -4.70 -0.11 -12.25
CA THR A 6 -4.87 -0.38 -13.69
C THR A 6 -5.80 0.64 -14.34
N PRO A 7 -5.52 1.10 -15.58
CA PRO A 7 -4.34 0.79 -16.39
C PRO A 7 -3.05 1.33 -15.76
N LEU A 8 -1.91 0.70 -16.07
CA LEU A 8 -0.64 1.07 -15.46
C LEU A 8 -0.20 2.49 -15.87
N PRO A 9 0.26 3.31 -14.92
CA PRO A 9 0.87 4.60 -15.23
C PRO A 9 2.13 4.45 -16.10
N ALA A 10 2.43 5.48 -16.89
CA ALA A 10 3.66 5.54 -17.68
C ALA A 10 4.89 5.43 -16.76
N GLY A 11 5.91 4.69 -17.19
CA GLY A 11 7.14 4.43 -16.42
C GLY A 11 7.07 3.18 -15.53
N VAL A 12 5.89 2.74 -15.09
CA VAL A 12 5.60 1.53 -14.27
C VAL A 12 6.27 1.49 -12.89
N LEU A 13 7.57 1.79 -12.81
CA LEU A 13 8.37 1.82 -11.57
C LEU A 13 7.74 2.74 -10.52
N LEU A 14 7.28 3.92 -10.94
CA LEU A 14 6.67 4.94 -10.09
C LEU A 14 5.14 4.89 -10.12
N GLY A 15 4.57 3.75 -10.54
CA GLY A 15 3.15 3.56 -10.76
C GLY A 15 2.43 2.83 -9.64
N ARG A 16 3.05 2.64 -8.47
CA ARG A 16 2.39 1.97 -7.34
C ARG A 16 1.26 2.85 -6.79
N GLY A 17 0.13 2.21 -6.49
CA GLY A 17 -1.02 2.86 -5.89
C GLY A 17 -0.87 3.05 -4.39
N GLN A 18 -1.55 4.07 -3.86
CA GLN A 18 -1.83 4.14 -2.43
C GLN A 18 -2.73 2.97 -2.03
N LEU A 19 -2.67 2.57 -0.77
CA LEU A 19 -3.45 1.45 -0.25
C LEU A 19 -4.95 1.68 -0.49
N GLY A 20 -5.61 0.79 -1.24
CA GLY A 20 -7.04 0.84 -1.51
C GLY A 20 -7.41 1.52 -2.83
N ASP A 21 -6.46 2.12 -3.55
CA ASP A 21 -6.73 2.74 -4.86
C ASP A 21 -6.70 1.73 -6.02
N GLY A 22 -6.18 0.52 -5.79
CA GLY A 22 -5.96 -0.48 -6.83
C GLY A 22 -6.78 -1.75 -6.65
N CYS A 23 -6.26 -2.84 -7.20
CA CYS A 23 -6.95 -4.13 -7.24
C CYS A 23 -6.37 -5.18 -6.28
N VAL A 24 -5.39 -4.84 -5.45
CA VAL A 24 -4.77 -5.82 -4.54
C VAL A 24 -5.64 -6.03 -3.31
N ASP A 25 -6.10 -7.26 -3.09
CA ASP A 25 -6.75 -7.65 -1.83
C ASP A 25 -5.69 -7.86 -0.72
N MET A 26 -5.31 -6.76 -0.07
CA MET A 26 -4.26 -6.74 0.94
C MET A 26 -4.65 -7.49 2.22
N ARG A 27 -5.93 -7.48 2.61
CA ARG A 27 -6.43 -8.25 3.77
C ARG A 27 -6.25 -9.74 3.52
N ARG A 28 -6.64 -10.21 2.33
CA ARG A 28 -6.47 -11.60 1.98
C ARG A 28 -5.00 -12.03 1.95
N LEU A 29 -4.13 -11.20 1.36
CA LEU A 29 -2.69 -11.48 1.38
C LEU A 29 -2.12 -11.51 2.80
N ARG A 30 -2.55 -10.58 3.66
CA ARG A 30 -2.18 -10.55 5.07
C ARG A 30 -2.56 -11.84 5.78
N GLU A 31 -3.81 -12.29 5.67
CA GLU A 31 -4.28 -13.53 6.29
C GLU A 31 -3.45 -14.75 5.87
N LEU A 32 -3.08 -14.83 4.58
CA LEU A 32 -2.25 -15.92 4.06
C LEU A 32 -0.83 -15.90 4.66
N VAL A 33 -0.24 -14.72 4.79
CA VAL A 33 1.08 -14.53 5.40
C VAL A 33 1.06 -14.83 6.90
N ASP A 34 -0.02 -14.46 7.59
CA ASP A 34 -0.22 -14.80 9.01
C ASP A 34 -0.36 -16.30 9.21
N ALA A 35 -1.15 -16.98 8.35
CA ALA A 35 -1.30 -18.42 8.37
C ALA A 35 0.01 -19.17 8.07
N ALA A 36 0.95 -18.53 7.37
CA ALA A 36 2.29 -19.05 7.13
C ALA A 36 3.25 -18.84 8.33
N GLY A 37 2.79 -18.22 9.43
CA GLY A 37 3.54 -18.08 10.68
C GLY A 37 4.11 -16.67 10.94
N TYR A 38 3.69 -15.64 10.20
CA TYR A 38 4.22 -14.28 10.33
C TYR A 38 3.28 -13.30 11.07
N ALA A 39 2.32 -13.81 11.85
CA ALA A 39 1.22 -13.01 12.42
C ALA A 39 1.62 -11.81 13.31
N SER A 40 2.81 -11.83 13.92
CA SER A 40 3.32 -10.78 14.81
C SER A 40 4.40 -9.90 14.19
N GLY A 41 4.74 -10.11 12.92
CA GLY A 41 5.78 -9.35 12.23
C GLY A 41 5.29 -7.96 11.77
N PRO A 42 6.21 -7.00 11.61
CA PRO A 42 5.86 -5.71 11.02
C PRO A 42 5.48 -5.86 9.54
N ILE A 43 4.60 -4.99 9.08
CA ILE A 43 4.22 -4.90 7.66
C ILE A 43 4.69 -3.55 7.14
N GLU A 44 5.63 -3.59 6.23
CA GLU A 44 6.16 -2.38 5.60
C GLU A 44 5.18 -1.85 4.56
N VAL A 45 5.00 -0.53 4.48
CA VAL A 45 4.34 0.13 3.35
C VAL A 45 5.43 0.72 2.44
N GLU A 46 5.46 0.34 1.16
CA GLU A 46 6.50 0.77 0.22
C GLU A 46 5.87 1.21 -1.11
N ILE A 47 5.73 2.53 -1.30
CA ILE A 47 5.05 3.11 -2.46
C ILE A 47 6.00 4.02 -3.23
N PHE A 48 6.25 3.68 -4.50
CA PHE A 48 6.94 4.54 -5.45
C PHE A 48 5.88 5.24 -6.31
N ASN A 49 5.67 6.53 -6.06
CA ASN A 49 4.61 7.31 -6.67
C ASN A 49 4.97 8.81 -6.62
N GLU A 50 5.23 9.42 -7.78
CA GLU A 50 5.63 10.83 -7.88
C GLU A 50 4.55 11.78 -7.34
N GLY A 51 3.27 11.43 -7.52
CA GLY A 51 2.15 12.23 -7.02
C GLY A 51 2.10 12.29 -5.50
N LEU A 52 2.41 11.17 -4.82
CA LEU A 52 2.55 11.16 -3.36
C LEU A 52 3.80 11.90 -2.91
N TRP A 53 4.93 11.74 -3.61
CA TRP A 53 6.18 12.43 -3.27
C TRP A 53 6.13 13.94 -3.43
N ALA A 54 5.26 14.45 -4.31
CA ALA A 54 5.06 15.87 -4.52
C ALA A 54 4.20 16.55 -3.41
N ARG A 55 3.58 15.78 -2.51
CA ARG A 55 2.73 16.29 -1.42
C ARG A 55 3.52 16.48 -0.13
N ASP A 56 2.92 17.12 0.87
CA ASP A 56 3.48 17.19 2.21
C ASP A 56 3.61 15.78 2.83
N GLY A 57 4.80 15.45 3.34
CA GLY A 57 5.08 14.12 3.85
C GLY A 57 4.30 13.74 5.12
N SER A 58 3.95 14.73 5.95
CA SER A 58 3.17 14.46 7.18
C SER A 58 1.72 14.14 6.86
N GLU A 59 1.14 14.83 5.88
CA GLU A 59 -0.20 14.53 5.37
C GLU A 59 -0.24 13.14 4.70
N VAL A 60 0.78 12.83 3.89
CA VAL A 60 0.89 11.52 3.23
C VAL A 60 1.03 10.41 4.26
N LEU A 61 1.85 10.59 5.31
CA LEU A 61 2.01 9.58 6.36
C LEU A 61 0.73 9.37 7.16
N ALA A 62 0.00 10.44 7.47
CA ALA A 62 -1.29 10.35 8.15
C ALA A 62 -2.31 9.56 7.31
N GLU A 63 -2.41 9.87 6.01
CA GLU A 63 -3.28 9.16 5.07
C GLU A 63 -2.88 7.68 4.92
N VAL A 64 -1.59 7.39 4.79
CA VAL A 64 -1.07 6.01 4.72
C VAL A 64 -1.48 5.22 5.97
N THR A 65 -1.40 5.82 7.15
CA THR A 65 -1.74 5.16 8.42
C THR A 65 -3.24 4.86 8.50
N GLU A 66 -4.09 5.81 8.11
CA GLU A 66 -5.54 5.63 8.04
C GLU A 66 -5.90 4.50 7.07
N ARG A 67 -5.36 4.55 5.85
CA ARG A 67 -5.64 3.56 4.81
C ARG A 67 -5.07 2.18 5.15
N TYR A 68 -3.94 2.11 5.85
CA TYR A 68 -3.41 0.85 6.35
C TYR A 68 -4.40 0.17 7.31
N ALA A 69 -4.99 0.94 8.25
CA ALA A 69 -6.04 0.42 9.12
C ALA A 69 -7.30 0.00 8.34
N ALA A 70 -7.68 0.74 7.29
CA ALA A 70 -8.87 0.45 6.50
C ALA A 70 -8.71 -0.73 5.53
N HIS A 71 -7.51 -0.98 4.99
CA HIS A 71 -7.31 -1.91 3.88
C HIS A 71 -6.36 -3.08 4.19
N VAL A 72 -5.64 -3.06 5.32
CA VAL A 72 -4.65 -4.09 5.67
C VAL A 72 -4.94 -4.78 7.00
N LEU A 73 -5.38 -4.02 8.03
CA LEU A 73 -5.76 -4.55 9.35
C LEU A 73 -7.19 -5.04 9.35
#